data_AF-A0A2H9LL63-F1
#
_entry.id   AF-A0A2H9LL63-F1
#
_cell.length_a   1.000
_cell.length_b   1.000
_cell.length_c   1.000
_cell.angle_alpha   90.00
_cell.angle_beta   90.00
_cell.angle_gamma   90.00
#
_symmetry.space_group_name_H-M   'P 1'
#
loop_
_entity.id
_entity.type
_entity.pdbx_description
1 polymer ?
#
loop_
_entity_poly.entity_id
_entity_poly.type
_entity_poly.pdbx_seq_one_letter_code
_entity_poly.pdbx_strand_id
1 'polypeptide(L)'
;MRMRLLEVADKTLRSRRLKTAIRGLFLRLTLRFALVKLRRESNQRKSVEEYVDLAFGIFSSFPFGLWNIAPRQVSWEIARLLRILAKHKPKFVLEIGTAGGGTLFLLAKVSSPDALMISMDLPAGRLDVGYSELKAPFYKSFATNRQ
;
A
#
# COMPACT_ATOMS: atom_id res chain seq x y z
N MET A 1 -47.51 10.63 7.03
CA MET A 1 -46.23 11.33 7.32
C MET A 1 -45.00 10.39 7.29
N ARG A 2 -45.07 9.18 7.88
CA ARG A 2 -43.98 8.19 7.91
C ARG A 2 -43.49 7.70 6.52
N MET A 3 -44.40 7.59 5.54
CA MET A 3 -44.09 7.16 4.17
C MET A 3 -43.18 8.14 3.39
N ARG A 4 -43.40 9.46 3.50
CA ARG A 4 -42.57 10.47 2.83
C ARG A 4 -41.14 10.51 3.36
N LEU A 5 -40.96 10.26 4.66
CA LEU A 5 -39.64 10.18 5.29
C LEU A 5 -38.82 9.00 4.75
N LEU A 6 -39.44 7.84 4.56
CA LEU A 6 -38.77 6.66 4.00
C LEU A 6 -38.40 6.84 2.53
N GLU A 7 -39.25 7.51 1.75
CA GLU A 7 -39.02 7.78 0.33
C GLU A 7 -37.90 8.82 0.09
N VAL A 8 -37.85 9.87 0.92
CA VAL A 8 -36.76 10.85 0.90
C VAL A 8 -35.45 10.21 1.37
N ALA A 9 -35.50 9.34 2.38
CA ALA A 9 -34.33 8.58 2.82
C ALA A 9 -33.79 7.65 1.72
N ASP A 10 -34.64 6.92 0.99
CA ASP A 10 -34.21 6.03 -0.12
C ASP A 10 -33.62 6.82 -1.31
N LYS A 11 -34.25 7.95 -1.69
CA LYS A 11 -33.67 8.86 -2.71
C LYS A 11 -32.32 9.43 -2.29
N THR A 12 -32.17 9.77 -1.01
CA THR A 12 -30.91 10.29 -0.46
C THR A 12 -29.85 9.19 -0.40
N LEU A 13 -30.23 7.97 0.00
CA LEU A 13 -29.38 6.77 0.04
C LEU A 13 -28.86 6.38 -1.37
N ARG A 14 -29.71 6.55 -2.38
CA ARG A 14 -29.38 6.29 -3.80
C ARG A 14 -28.60 7.43 -4.46
N SER A 15 -28.47 8.58 -3.81
CA SER A 15 -27.78 9.73 -4.39
C SER A 15 -26.30 9.39 -4.65
N ARG A 16 -25.82 9.73 -5.85
CA ARG A 16 -24.41 9.52 -6.24
C ARG A 16 -23.46 10.21 -5.25
N ARG A 17 -23.82 11.39 -4.75
CA ARG A 17 -23.03 12.18 -3.79
C ARG A 17 -22.85 11.44 -2.45
N LEU A 18 -23.91 10.86 -1.89
CA LEU A 18 -23.80 10.14 -0.63
C LEU A 18 -22.96 8.85 -0.78
N LYS A 19 -23.13 8.11 -1.89
CA LYS A 19 -22.29 6.93 -2.19
C LYS A 19 -20.81 7.30 -2.28
N THR A 20 -20.47 8.41 -2.92
CA THR A 20 -19.09 8.92 -2.99
C THR A 20 -18.57 9.32 -1.61
N ALA A 21 -19.38 9.98 -0.78
CA ALA A 21 -19.00 10.35 0.59
C ALA A 21 -18.74 9.12 1.47
N ILE A 22 -19.64 8.12 1.44
CA ILE A 22 -19.49 6.84 2.17
C ILE A 22 -18.23 6.11 1.69
N ARG A 23 -18.02 6.01 0.37
CA ARG A 23 -16.80 5.41 -0.19
C ARG A 23 -15.55 6.14 0.26
N GLY A 24 -15.55 7.47 0.26
CA GLY A 24 -14.43 8.29 0.72
C GLY A 24 -14.11 8.05 2.19
N LEU A 25 -15.15 8.02 3.05
CA LEU A 25 -14.98 7.70 4.47
C LEU A 25 -14.44 6.29 4.68
N PHE A 26 -14.98 5.30 3.95
CA PHE A 26 -14.53 3.92 4.00
C PHE A 26 -13.06 3.76 3.56
N LEU A 27 -12.64 4.44 2.49
CA LEU A 27 -11.24 4.47 2.04
C LEU A 27 -10.31 5.05 3.11
N ARG A 28 -10.71 6.15 3.77
CA ARG A 28 -9.93 6.75 4.86
C ARG A 28 -9.80 5.83 6.08
N LEU A 29 -10.88 5.14 6.44
CA LEU A 29 -10.87 4.18 7.55
C LEU A 29 -10.01 2.96 7.24
N THR A 30 -10.16 2.38 6.05
CA THR A 30 -9.35 1.22 5.63
C THR A 30 -7.88 1.58 5.45
N LEU A 31 -7.54 2.80 5.00
CA LEU A 31 -6.16 3.31 4.97
C LEU A 31 -5.54 3.30 6.38
N ARG A 32 -6.21 3.90 7.37
CA ARG A 32 -5.69 3.94 8.75
C ARG A 32 -5.44 2.54 9.30
N PHE A 33 -6.39 1.63 9.08
CA PHE A 33 -6.22 0.24 9.49
C PHE A 33 -5.05 -0.44 8.74
N ALA A 34 -4.94 -0.22 7.43
CA ALA A 34 -3.85 -0.77 6.63
C ALA A 34 -2.48 -0.27 7.10
N LEU A 35 -2.35 1.02 7.44
CA LEU A 35 -1.13 1.59 8.00
C LEU A 35 -0.74 0.92 9.33
N VAL A 36 -1.69 0.84 10.27
CA VAL A 36 -1.46 0.21 11.58
C VAL A 36 -1.12 -1.26 11.43
N LYS A 37 -1.87 -1.99 10.61
CA LYS A 37 -1.66 -3.43 10.36
C LYS A 37 -0.31 -3.66 9.70
N LEU A 38 0.02 -2.96 8.61
CA LEU A 38 1.30 -3.13 7.92
C LEU A 38 2.48 -2.82 8.84
N ARG A 39 2.41 -1.73 9.63
CA ARG A 39 3.45 -1.40 10.60
C ARG A 39 3.60 -2.48 11.68
N ARG A 40 2.47 -2.91 12.27
CA ARG A 40 2.46 -3.97 13.29
C ARG A 40 3.03 -5.27 12.73
N GLU A 41 2.60 -5.66 11.54
CA GLU A 41 3.11 -6.87 10.91
C GLU A 41 4.60 -6.69 10.63
N SER A 42 5.00 -5.69 9.85
CA SER A 42 6.41 -5.42 9.50
C SER A 42 7.36 -5.39 10.71
N ASN A 43 6.95 -4.87 11.86
CA ASN A 43 7.81 -4.80 13.06
C ASN A 43 8.08 -6.16 13.72
N GLN A 44 7.27 -7.18 13.46
CA GLN A 44 7.50 -8.53 14.00
C GLN A 44 8.46 -9.36 13.13
N ARG A 45 8.81 -8.86 11.94
CA ARG A 45 9.61 -9.58 10.94
C ARG A 45 11.07 -9.23 11.17
N LYS A 46 11.94 -10.21 11.04
CA LYS A 46 13.38 -10.10 11.32
C LYS A 46 14.24 -10.59 10.16
N SER A 47 13.68 -11.33 9.21
CA SER A 47 14.41 -11.85 8.04
C SER A 47 13.86 -11.32 6.72
N VAL A 48 14.69 -11.44 5.67
CA VAL A 48 14.30 -11.09 4.29
C VAL A 48 13.11 -11.93 3.84
N GLU A 49 13.12 -13.22 4.17
CA GLU A 49 12.08 -14.18 3.81
C GLU A 49 10.74 -13.79 4.43
N GLU A 50 10.73 -13.45 5.71
CA GLU A 50 9.51 -13.04 6.41
C GLU A 50 8.94 -11.73 5.86
N TYR A 51 9.79 -10.80 5.41
CA TYR A 51 9.34 -9.58 4.72
C TYR A 51 8.76 -9.90 3.34
N VAL A 52 9.36 -10.81 2.59
CA VAL A 52 8.85 -11.28 1.29
C VAL A 52 7.49 -11.94 1.48
N ASP A 53 7.38 -12.92 2.36
CA ASP A 53 6.11 -13.61 2.65
C ASP A 53 5.02 -12.62 3.09
N LEU A 54 5.38 -11.64 3.92
CA LEU A 54 4.47 -10.56 4.29
C LEU A 54 3.99 -9.77 3.07
N ALA A 55 4.89 -9.33 2.19
CA ALA A 55 4.54 -8.52 1.04
C ALA A 55 3.59 -9.26 0.08
N PHE A 56 3.85 -10.54 -0.17
CA PHE A 56 3.00 -11.37 -1.05
C PHE A 56 1.64 -11.71 -0.42
N GLY A 57 1.56 -11.84 0.91
CA GLY A 57 0.35 -12.29 1.59
C GLY A 57 -0.57 -11.19 2.13
N ILE A 58 -0.02 -10.01 2.45
CA ILE A 58 -0.78 -8.99 3.19
C ILE A 58 -1.88 -8.35 2.33
N PHE A 59 -3.05 -8.15 2.95
CA PHE A 59 -4.21 -7.51 2.33
C PHE A 59 -4.71 -8.21 1.06
N SER A 60 -4.53 -9.53 0.96
CA SER A 60 -5.07 -10.37 -0.12
C SER A 60 -6.61 -10.51 -0.10
N SER A 61 -7.25 -10.18 1.03
CA SER A 61 -8.70 -10.33 1.21
C SER A 61 -9.44 -8.99 1.32
N PHE A 62 -10.71 -9.00 0.92
CA PHE A 62 -11.66 -7.92 1.22
C PHE A 62 -11.72 -7.65 2.74
N PRO A 63 -11.85 -6.39 3.21
CA PRO A 63 -12.01 -5.14 2.46
C PRO A 63 -10.70 -4.45 2.04
N PHE A 64 -9.54 -5.09 2.26
CA PHE A 64 -8.26 -4.40 2.18
C PHE A 64 -7.53 -4.56 0.85
N GLY A 65 -8.11 -5.22 -0.14
CA GLY A 65 -7.47 -5.48 -1.45
C GLY A 65 -6.88 -4.24 -2.15
N LEU A 66 -7.45 -3.05 -1.93
CA LEU A 66 -6.91 -1.79 -2.44
C LEU A 66 -5.52 -1.43 -1.87
N TRP A 67 -5.21 -1.96 -0.69
CA TRP A 67 -3.96 -1.78 0.05
C TRP A 67 -2.98 -2.94 -0.15
N ASN A 68 -3.30 -3.89 -1.03
CA ASN A 68 -2.42 -4.98 -1.37
C ASN A 68 -1.10 -4.45 -1.95
N ILE A 69 0.01 -5.03 -1.48
CA ILE A 69 1.37 -4.70 -1.88
C ILE A 69 2.10 -5.93 -2.44
N ALA A 70 1.38 -6.91 -2.98
CA ALA A 70 2.01 -8.09 -3.56
C ALA A 70 2.95 -7.64 -4.71
N PRO A 71 4.25 -7.95 -4.63
CA PRO A 71 5.18 -7.67 -5.71
C PRO A 71 4.77 -8.40 -6.99
N ARG A 72 5.14 -7.84 -8.15
CA ARG A 72 4.94 -8.51 -9.46
C ARG A 72 6.09 -9.45 -9.82
N GLN A 73 7.18 -9.38 -9.06
CA GLN A 73 8.40 -10.16 -9.21
C GLN A 73 8.17 -11.62 -8.78
N VAL A 74 9.05 -12.50 -9.23
CA VAL A 74 9.10 -13.88 -8.74
C VAL A 74 9.66 -13.90 -7.32
N SER A 75 8.96 -14.56 -6.39
CA SER A 75 9.25 -14.50 -4.95
C SER A 75 10.68 -14.92 -4.58
N TRP A 76 11.19 -16.00 -5.18
CA TRP A 76 12.54 -16.49 -4.89
C TRP A 76 13.63 -15.58 -5.48
N GLU A 77 13.38 -14.96 -6.64
CA GLU A 77 14.30 -14.02 -7.28
C GLU A 77 14.46 -12.76 -6.43
N ILE A 78 13.33 -12.16 -6.03
CA ILE A 78 13.35 -10.96 -5.21
C ILE A 78 13.96 -11.23 -3.83
N ALA A 79 13.67 -12.37 -3.19
CA ALA A 79 14.31 -12.75 -1.94
C ALA A 79 15.83 -12.85 -2.08
N ARG A 80 16.33 -13.44 -3.17
CA ARG A 80 17.79 -13.57 -3.41
C ARG A 80 18.45 -12.21 -3.65
N LEU A 81 17.80 -11.32 -4.40
CA LEU A 81 18.26 -9.94 -4.57
C LEU A 81 18.33 -9.20 -3.22
N LEU A 82 17.26 -9.26 -2.43
CA LEU A 82 17.18 -8.60 -1.13
C LEU A 82 18.26 -9.08 -0.16
N ARG A 83 18.64 -10.36 -0.17
CA ARG A 83 19.76 -10.87 0.63
C ARG A 83 21.10 -10.24 0.24
N ILE A 84 21.31 -9.98 -1.06
CA ILE A 84 22.51 -9.29 -1.54
C ILE A 84 22.47 -7.84 -1.05
N LEU A 85 21.37 -7.15 -1.26
CA LEU A 85 21.21 -5.74 -0.87
C LEU A 85 21.32 -5.55 0.65
N ALA A 86 20.76 -6.44 1.47
CA ALA A 86 20.81 -6.36 2.93
C ALA A 86 22.24 -6.35 3.49
N LYS A 87 23.20 -6.99 2.79
CA LYS A 87 24.62 -6.95 3.16
C LYS A 87 25.26 -5.59 2.88
N HIS A 88 24.80 -4.90 1.85
CA HIS A 88 25.37 -3.62 1.41
C HIS A 88 24.65 -2.40 1.97
N LYS A 89 23.40 -2.56 2.44
CA LYS A 89 22.54 -1.49 3.00
C LYS A 89 22.53 -0.23 2.11
N PRO A 90 21.92 -0.29 0.92
CA PRO A 90 21.90 0.82 -0.03
C PRO A 90 21.49 2.15 0.63
N LYS A 91 22.20 3.23 0.29
CA LYS A 91 21.86 4.60 0.72
C LYS A 91 21.05 5.37 -0.32
N PHE A 92 20.98 4.87 -1.54
CA PHE A 92 20.26 5.48 -2.65
C PHE A 92 19.54 4.38 -3.40
N VAL A 93 18.22 4.50 -3.53
CA VAL A 93 17.38 3.52 -4.23
C VAL A 93 16.44 4.27 -5.16
N LEU A 94 16.43 3.84 -6.42
CA LEU A 94 15.46 4.26 -7.41
C LEU A 94 14.64 3.04 -7.86
N GLU A 95 13.33 3.10 -7.65
CA GLU A 95 12.36 2.17 -8.21
C GLU A 95 11.67 2.82 -9.41
N ILE A 96 11.56 2.07 -10.51
CA ILE A 96 10.79 2.44 -11.70
C ILE A 96 9.62 1.47 -11.83
N GLY A 97 8.40 1.99 -11.83
CA GLY A 97 7.16 1.22 -11.81
C GLY A 97 6.76 0.84 -10.39
N THR A 98 5.86 1.61 -9.78
CA THR A 98 5.40 1.42 -8.40
C THR A 98 4.45 0.22 -8.31
N ALA A 99 3.57 0.02 -9.29
CA ALA A 99 2.50 -0.99 -9.25
C ALA A 99 1.75 -0.97 -7.89
N GLY A 100 1.82 -2.05 -7.11
CA GLY A 100 1.24 -2.13 -5.76
C GLY A 100 2.11 -1.53 -4.64
N GLY A 101 3.39 -1.25 -4.90
CA GLY A 101 4.38 -0.79 -3.93
C GLY A 101 5.12 -1.91 -3.19
N GLY A 102 4.94 -3.17 -3.58
CA GLY A 102 5.57 -4.32 -2.92
C GLY A 102 7.09 -4.30 -2.97
N THR A 103 7.65 -3.99 -4.13
CA THR A 103 9.11 -3.89 -4.30
C THR A 103 9.67 -2.71 -3.51
N LEU A 104 9.04 -1.54 -3.58
CA LEU A 104 9.38 -0.39 -2.73
C LEU A 104 9.40 -0.75 -1.24
N PHE A 105 8.36 -1.44 -0.76
CA PHE A 105 8.29 -1.91 0.62
C PHE A 105 9.49 -2.79 0.97
N LEU A 106 9.81 -3.78 0.13
CA LEU A 106 10.90 -4.72 0.37
C LEU A 106 12.28 -4.02 0.32
N LEU A 107 12.50 -3.14 -0.65
CA LEU A 107 13.72 -2.34 -0.76
C LEU A 107 13.93 -1.48 0.48
N ALA A 108 12.86 -0.89 1.04
CA ALA A 108 12.95 -0.10 2.26
C ALA A 108 13.44 -0.93 3.47
N LYS A 109 13.09 -2.21 3.55
CA LYS A 109 13.49 -3.09 4.68
C LYS A 109 14.95 -3.50 4.66
N VAL A 110 15.60 -3.47 3.51
CA VAL A 110 17.00 -3.88 3.36
C VAL A 110 17.96 -2.71 3.11
N SER A 111 17.43 -1.50 2.96
CA SER A 111 18.20 -0.28 2.74
C SER A 111 18.67 0.35 4.05
N SER A 112 19.60 1.30 3.96
CA SER A 112 20.07 2.06 5.12
C SER A 112 18.90 2.80 5.80
N PRO A 113 18.89 2.96 7.14
CA PRO A 113 17.85 3.72 7.84
C PRO A 113 17.74 5.21 7.46
N ASP A 114 18.74 5.73 6.74
CA ASP A 114 18.84 7.09 6.21
C ASP A 114 18.91 7.11 4.67
N ALA A 115 18.49 6.02 4.02
CA ALA A 115 18.57 5.91 2.56
C ALA A 115 17.60 6.86 1.86
N LEU A 116 18.07 7.58 0.83
CA LEU A 116 17.18 8.30 -0.08
C LEU A 116 16.48 7.30 -1.02
N MET A 117 15.16 7.21 -0.90
CA MET A 117 14.34 6.34 -1.73
C MET A 117 13.45 7.16 -2.68
N ILE A 118 13.57 6.88 -3.97
CA ILE A 118 12.75 7.49 -5.03
C ILE A 118 11.99 6.37 -5.71
N SER A 119 10.66 6.46 -5.76
CA SER A 119 9.82 5.61 -6.59
C SER A 119 9.14 6.50 -7.62
N MET A 120 9.22 6.12 -8.88
CA MET A 120 8.59 6.82 -10.00
C MET A 120 7.80 5.85 -10.85
N ASP A 121 6.67 6.32 -11.37
CA ASP A 121 5.81 5.57 -12.26
C ASP A 121 5.27 6.50 -13.35
N LEU A 122 4.74 5.90 -14.41
CA LEU A 122 4.00 6.64 -15.42
C LEU A 122 2.75 7.29 -14.79
N PRO A 123 2.31 8.45 -15.30
CA PRO A 123 1.06 9.04 -14.88
C PRO A 123 -0.08 8.03 -15.10
N ALA A 124 -1.01 7.96 -14.12
CA ALA A 124 -2.12 7.03 -14.15
C ALA A 124 -2.89 7.14 -15.48
N GLY A 125 -3.00 6.02 -16.22
CA GLY A 125 -3.81 5.92 -17.43
C GLY A 125 -5.29 5.66 -17.11
N ARG A 126 -6.16 5.62 -18.13
CA ARG A 126 -7.61 5.30 -17.98
C ARG A 126 -7.91 3.96 -17.29
N LEU A 127 -6.96 3.02 -17.29
CA LEU A 127 -7.09 1.66 -16.77
C LEU A 127 -6.19 1.39 -15.56
N ASP A 128 -5.31 2.32 -15.20
CA ASP A 128 -4.33 2.15 -14.12
C ASP A 128 -4.68 3.08 -12.96
N VAL A 129 -4.53 2.57 -11.74
CA VAL A 129 -4.69 3.40 -10.54
C VAL A 129 -3.47 4.27 -10.28
N GLY A 130 -2.34 3.97 -10.92
CA GLY A 130 -1.07 4.72 -10.87
C GLY A 130 -0.67 5.15 -9.45
N TYR A 131 0.21 6.16 -9.39
CA TYR A 131 0.55 6.83 -8.13
C TYR A 131 -0.61 7.73 -7.67
N SER A 132 -1.66 7.13 -7.12
CA SER A 132 -2.78 7.91 -6.57
C SER A 132 -2.34 8.66 -5.30
N GLU A 133 -2.70 9.94 -5.16
CA GLU A 133 -2.41 10.73 -3.96
C GLU A 133 -2.90 10.06 -2.66
N LEU A 134 -3.98 9.28 -2.76
CA LEU A 134 -4.53 8.51 -1.65
C LEU A 134 -3.57 7.42 -1.12
N LYS A 135 -2.71 6.86 -1.97
CA LYS A 135 -1.70 5.86 -1.57
C LYS A 135 -0.39 6.48 -1.11
N ALA A 136 -0.13 7.76 -1.38
CA ALA A 136 1.12 8.40 -0.98
C ALA A 136 1.42 8.27 0.53
N PRO A 137 0.48 8.47 1.47
CA PRO A 137 0.73 8.22 2.90
C PRO A 137 1.04 6.75 3.22
N PHE A 138 0.47 5.83 2.44
CA PHE A 138 0.70 4.40 2.58
C PHE A 138 2.10 4.00 2.12
N TYR A 139 2.56 4.49 0.97
CA TYR A 139 3.93 4.26 0.51
C TYR A 139 4.98 4.88 1.45
N LYS A 140 4.73 6.10 1.94
CA LYS A 140 5.59 6.74 2.96
C LYS A 140 5.70 5.92 4.25
N SER A 141 4.71 5.09 4.57
CA SER A 141 4.75 4.23 5.75
C SER A 141 5.71 3.04 5.65
N PHE A 142 6.26 2.77 4.46
CA PHE A 142 7.20 1.68 4.25
C PHE A 142 8.57 1.98 4.85
N ALA A 143 8.93 3.27 4.93
CA ALA A 143 10.13 3.76 5.58
C ALA A 143 10.21 3.25 7.02
N THR A 144 11.39 2.79 7.40
CA THR A 144 11.67 2.29 8.76
C THR A 144 12.17 3.39 9.69
N ASN A 145 12.79 4.43 9.14
CA ASN A 145 13.38 5.53 9.89
C ASN A 145 13.37 6.85 9.09
N ARG A 146 14.54 7.42 8.74
CA ARG A 146 14.67 8.69 8.00
C ARG A 146 14.76 8.52 6.48
N GLN A 147 14.33 7.35 5.98
CA GLN A 147 14.29 7.02 4.55
C GLN A 147 13.27 7.87 3.80
#